data_AF-A0A6J4IMJ5-F1
#
_entry.id   AF-A0A6J4IMJ5-F1
#
_cell.length_a   1.000
_cell.length_b   1.000
_cell.length_c   1.000
_cell.angle_alpha   90.00
_cell.angle_beta   90.00
_cell.angle_gamma   90.00
#
_symmetry.space_group_name_H-M   'P 1'
#
loop_
_entity.id
_entity.type
_entity.pdbx_description
1 polymer ?
#
loop_
_entity_poly.entity_id
_entity_poly.type
_entity_poly.pdbx_seq_one_letter_code
_entity_poly.pdbx_strand_id
1 'polypeptide(L)' 'MSILSRQCLDRRIPDQETLRAEVAAWEAERNGSGTTVNWRFTTADARIKLKHLYPSIEPTTS' A
#
# COMPACT_ATOMS: atom_id res chain seq x y z
N MET A 1 -5.76 -10.48 5.87
CA MET A 1 -6.85 -9.79 5.15
C MET A 1 -6.56 -8.29 5.15
N SER A 2 -6.47 -7.66 3.97
CA SER A 2 -6.17 -6.23 3.82
C SER A 2 -7.41 -5.37 4.05
N ILE A 3 -7.25 -4.14 4.57
CA ILE A 3 -8.35 -3.19 4.79
C ILE A 3 -9.05 -2.85 3.46
N LEU A 4 -8.28 -2.77 2.37
CA LEU A 4 -8.81 -2.56 1.01
C LEU A 4 -9.79 -3.68 0.63
N SER A 5 -9.44 -4.93 0.91
CA SER A 5 -10.31 -6.07 0.60
C SER A 5 -11.63 -6.00 1.37
N ARG A 6 -11.60 -5.50 2.61
CA ARG A 6 -12.79 -5.45 3.48
C ARG A 6 -13.66 -4.22 3.27
N GLN A 7 -13.13 -3.13 2.71
CA GLN A 7 -13.85 -1.88 2.51
C GLN A 7 -14.25 -1.62 1.06
N CYS A 8 -13.43 -2.07 0.11
CA CYS A 8 -13.61 -1.75 -1.31
C CYS A 8 -13.92 -3.01 -2.14
N LEU A 9 -13.34 -4.16 -1.79
CA LEU A 9 -13.43 -5.38 -2.59
C LEU A 9 -14.33 -6.48 -1.99
N ASP A 10 -15.17 -6.15 -1.01
CA ASP A 10 -16.12 -7.11 -0.40
C ASP A 10 -17.27 -7.49 -1.37
N ARG A 11 -17.42 -6.72 -2.44
CA ARG A 11 -18.37 -6.96 -3.53
C ARG A 11 -17.69 -7.58 -4.74
N ARG A 12 -18.45 -8.37 -5.51
CA ARG A 12 -17.98 -8.91 -6.79
C ARG A 12 -17.81 -7.77 -7.79
N ILE A 13 -16.58 -7.59 -8.26
CA ILE A 13 -16.25 -6.61 -9.31
C ILE A 13 -16.18 -7.34 -10.65
N PRO A 14 -16.95 -6.91 -11.66
CA PRO A 14 -17.11 -7.65 -12.92
C PRO A 14 -15.88 -7.59 -13.84
N ASP A 15 -15.08 -6.53 -13.75
CA ASP A 15 -13.95 -6.30 -14.65
C ASP A 15 -12.79 -5.54 -13.98
N GLN A 16 -11.61 -5.71 -14.55
CA GLN A 16 -10.36 -5.17 -14.00
C GLN A 16 -10.30 -3.64 -14.07
N GLU A 17 -11.02 -3.02 -15.01
CA GLU A 17 -11.05 -1.56 -15.14
C GLU A 17 -11.85 -0.93 -14.00
N THR A 18 -13.04 -1.47 -13.71
CA THR A 18 -13.85 -1.10 -12.54
C THR A 18 -13.07 -1.33 -11.25
N LEU A 19 -12.32 -2.44 -11.15
CA LEU A 19 -11.47 -2.70 -9.99
C LEU A 19 -10.43 -1.60 -9.77
N ARG A 20 -9.76 -1.15 -10.84
CA ARG A 20 -8.74 -0.09 -10.76
C ARG A 20 -9.35 1.25 -10.36
N ALA A 21 -10.51 1.61 -10.92
CA ALA A 21 -11.20 2.86 -10.60
C ALA A 21 -11.62 2.90 -9.12
N GLU A 22 -12.17 1.80 -8.61
CA GLU A 22 -12.58 1.64 -7.21
C GLU A 22 -11.41 1.73 -6.23
N VAL A 23 -10.30 1.06 -6.56
CA VAL A 23 -9.07 1.14 -5.75
C VAL A 23 -8.52 2.56 -5.74
N ALA A 24 -8.46 3.23 -6.90
CA ALA A 24 -7.95 4.60 -7.00
C ALA A 24 -8.83 5.59 -6.23
N ALA A 25 -10.16 5.45 -6.31
CA ALA A 25 -11.09 6.28 -5.55
C ALA A 25 -10.94 6.08 -4.03
N TRP A 26 -10.82 4.82 -3.60
CA TRP A 26 -10.60 4.48 -2.19
C TRP A 26 -9.23 4.97 -1.68
N GLU A 27 -8.18 4.87 -2.49
CA GLU A 27 -6.85 5.40 -2.15
C GLU A 27 -6.89 6.93 -2.02
N ALA A 28 -7.57 7.63 -2.94
CA ALA A 28 -7.74 9.08 -2.89
C ALA A 28 -8.52 9.52 -1.65
N GLU A 29 -9.62 8.84 -1.31
CA GLU A 29 -10.39 9.11 -0.10
C GLU A 29 -9.59 8.82 1.18
N ARG A 30 -8.86 7.71 1.22
CA ARG A 30 -8.01 7.34 2.36
C ARG A 30 -6.86 8.32 2.55
N ASN A 31 -6.23 8.75 1.47
CA ASN A 31 -5.13 9.72 1.52
C ASN A 31 -5.65 11.13 1.87
N GLY A 32 -6.81 11.51 1.34
CA GLY A 32 -7.47 12.79 1.62
C GLY A 32 -8.03 12.90 3.04
N SER A 33 -8.52 11.80 3.62
CA SER A 33 -8.97 11.74 5.02
C SER A 33 -7.84 11.84 6.04
N GLY A 34 -6.57 11.85 5.59
CA GLY A 34 -5.42 12.04 6.47
C GLY A 34 -5.30 10.99 7.56
N THR A 35 -5.92 9.82 7.37
CA THR A 35 -5.84 8.68 8.30
C THR A 35 -4.40 8.23 8.34
N THR A 36 -3.66 8.82 9.26
CA THR A 36 -2.26 8.52 9.47
C THR A 36 -2.23 7.09 9.96
N VAL A 37 -1.70 6.18 9.14
CA VAL A 37 -1.39 4.83 9.62
C VAL A 37 -0.51 5.05 10.84
N ASN A 38 -1.02 4.67 12.00
CA ASN A 38 -0.30 4.85 13.25
C ASN A 38 0.80 3.80 13.29
N TRP A 39 1.89 4.11 12.57
CA TRP A 39 3.06 3.28 12.47
C TRP A 39 3.66 3.17 13.86
N ARG A 40 3.67 1.96 14.42
CA ARG A 40 4.33 1.67 15.71
C ARG A 40 5.86 1.74 15.64
N PHE A 41 6.40 2.22 14.54
CA PHE A 41 7.83 2.35 14.29
C PHE A 41 8.08 3.54 13.37
N THR A 42 9.22 4.19 13.58
CA THR A 42 9.67 5.31 12.74
C THR A 42 10.09 4.80 11.36
N THR A 43 10.17 5.69 10.37
CA THR A 43 10.70 5.35 9.03
C THR A 43 12.12 4.75 9.11
N ALA A 44 12.93 5.18 10.09
CA ALA A 44 14.25 4.62 10.34
C ALA A 44 14.19 3.17 10.87
N ASP A 45 13.32 2.90 11.86
CA ASP A 45 13.09 1.54 12.36
C ASP A 45 12.53 0.61 11.28
N ALA A 46 11.64 1.12 10.42
CA ALA A 46 11.08 0.37 9.29
C ALA A 46 12.20 -0.15 8.38
N ARG A 47 13.16 0.71 8.06
CA ARG A 47 14.30 0.38 7.19
C ARG A 47 15.19 -0.72 7.79
N ILE A 48 15.32 -0.76 9.11
CA ILE A 48 16.10 -1.79 9.82
C ILE A 48 15.33 -3.12 9.86
N LYS A 49 14.06 -3.08 10.26
CA LYS A 49 13.23 -4.29 10.42
C LYS A 49 12.82 -4.93 9.10
N LEU A 50 12.61 -4.12 8.06
CA LEU A 50 12.18 -4.56 6.73
C LEU A 50 13.34 -4.66 5.73
N LYS A 51 14.59 -4.68 6.21
CA LYS A 51 15.78 -4.76 5.36
C LYS A 51 15.74 -5.88 4.32
N HIS A 52 15.06 -6.99 4.61
CA HIS A 52 14.96 -8.14 3.70
C HIS A 52 14.01 -7.89 2.50
N LEU A 53 13.13 -6.88 2.58
CA LEU A 53 12.20 -6.51 1.51
C LEU A 53 12.85 -5.59 0.48
N TYR A 54 14.00 -5.00 0.81
CA TYR A 54 14.75 -4.18 -0.13
C TYR A 54 15.78 -5.07 -0.83
N PRO A 55 15.71 -5.24 -2.16
CA PRO A 55 16.80 -5.88 -2.88
C PRO A 55 18.07 -5.06 -2.63
N SER A 56 19.20 -5.73 -2.39
CA SER A 56 20.50 -5.06 -2.45
C SER A 56 20.66 -4.51 -3.85
N ILE A 57 20.39 -3.22 -4.00
CA ILE A 57 20.78 -2.45 -5.17
C ILE A 57 22.30 -2.41 -5.12
N GLU A 58 22.93 -3.43 -5.70
CA GLU A 58 24.34 -3.34 -6.06
C GLU A 58 24.43 -2.19 -7.06
N PRO A 59 25.22 -1.13 -6.79
CA PRO A 59 25.50 -0.17 -7.84
C PRO A 59 26.20 -0.97 -8.94
N THR A 60 25.54 -1.11 -10.08
CA THR A 60 26.16 -1.60 -11.31
C THR A 60 27.28 -0.63 -11.64
N THR A 61 28.46 -0.89 -11.08
CA THR A 61 29.71 -0.28 -11.52
C THR A 61 30.05 -0.96 -12.83
N SER A 62 30.04 -0.15 -13.88
CA SER A 62 30.40 -0.51 -15.25
C SER A 62 31.84 -0.98 -15.37
#